data_AF-A0A6M0C9A4-F1
#
_entry.id   AF-A0A6M0C9A4-F1
#
_cell.length_a   1.000
_cell.length_b   1.000
_cell.length_c   1.000
_cell.angle_alpha   90.00
_cell.angle_beta   90.00
_cell.angle_gamma   90.00
#
_symmetry.space_group_name_H-M   'P 1'
#
loop_
_entity.id
_entity.type
_entity.pdbx_description
1 polymer ?
#
loop_
_entity_poly.entity_id
_entity_poly.type
_entity_poly.pdbx_seq_one_letter_code
_entity_poly.pdbx_strand_id
1 'polypeptide(L)'
;MHSIVKSWKQIFIILAAVILCSGCKNAFLPGIGYNPWEIIQLPTEAKLFDIGFTGNLDHGWIVGGNATLLETTDGGNTWQPKSIDIDIEERTRL
;
A
#
# COMPACT_ATOMS: atom_id res chain seq x y z
N MET A 1 -38.36 27.65 42.84
CA MET A 1 -37.08 28.19 42.32
C MET A 1 -35.89 27.24 42.47
N HIS A 2 -35.63 26.65 43.65
CA HIS A 2 -34.46 25.77 43.89
C HIS A 2 -34.43 24.47 43.05
N SER A 3 -35.58 23.81 42.82
CA SER A 3 -35.68 22.58 42.04
C SER A 3 -35.44 22.81 40.53
N ILE A 4 -35.93 23.94 40.00
CA ILE A 4 -35.75 24.31 38.59
C ILE A 4 -34.27 24.55 38.29
N VAL A 5 -33.56 25.31 39.13
CA VAL A 5 -32.12 25.56 38.97
C VAL A 5 -31.29 24.27 39.07
N LYS A 6 -31.71 23.33 39.93
CA LYS A 6 -31.08 22.00 40.04
C LYS A 6 -31.29 21.16 38.77
N SER A 7 -32.51 21.15 38.22
CA SER A 7 -32.82 20.45 36.96
C SER A 7 -32.06 21.04 35.78
N TRP A 8 -31.97 22.37 35.69
CA TRP A 8 -31.17 23.04 34.66
C TRP A 8 -29.67 22.72 34.80
N LYS A 9 -29.13 22.74 36.02
CA LYS A 9 -27.74 22.34 36.29
C LYS A 9 -27.46 20.89 35.85
N GLN A 10 -28.39 19.97 36.13
CA GLN A 10 -28.26 18.57 35.71
C GLN A 10 -28.31 18.40 34.19
N ILE A 11 -29.20 19.13 33.51
CA ILE A 11 -29.27 19.14 32.04
C ILE A 11 -27.95 19.62 31.43
N PHE A 12 -27.38 20.72 31.94
CA PHE A 12 -26.08 21.22 31.46
C PHE A 12 -24.93 20.23 31.67
N ILE A 13 -24.90 19.54 32.83
CA ILE A 13 -23.89 18.51 33.11
C ILE A 13 -24.00 17.34 32.13
N ILE A 14 -25.23 16.88 31.85
CA ILE A 14 -25.47 15.78 30.90
C ILE A 14 -25.07 16.19 29.48
N LEU A 15 -25.44 17.40 29.05
CA LEU A 15 -25.06 17.94 27.74
C LEU A 15 -23.53 18.03 27.58
N ALA A 16 -22.83 18.53 28.60
CA ALA A 16 -21.37 18.60 28.59
C ALA A 16 -20.73 17.21 28.52
N ALA A 17 -21.25 16.23 29.27
CA ALA A 17 -20.77 14.85 29.23
C ALA A 17 -20.96 14.21 27.84
N VAL A 18 -22.10 14.43 27.18
CA VAL A 18 -22.35 13.92 25.82
C VAL A 18 -21.43 14.56 24.79
N ILE A 19 -21.16 15.86 24.90
CA ILE A 19 -20.23 16.58 24.01
C ILE A 19 -18.80 16.05 24.17
N LEU A 20 -18.35 15.84 25.42
CA LEU A 20 -17.02 15.29 25.72
C LEU A 20 -16.89 13.84 25.22
N CYS A 21 -17.93 13.01 25.37
CA CYS A 21 -17.94 11.63 24.85
C CYS A 21 -18.05 11.55 23.33
N SER A 22 -18.48 12.63 22.67
CA SER A 22 -18.55 12.74 21.20
C SER A 22 -17.26 13.28 20.57
N GLY A 23 -16.26 13.64 21.38
CA GLY A 23 -15.03 14.33 20.98
C GLY A 23 -14.07 13.52 20.08
N CYS A 24 -14.33 12.24 19.86
CA CYS A 24 -13.52 11.38 18.99
C CYS A 24 -14.29 10.91 17.74
N LYS A 25 -14.97 11.80 17.02
CA LYS A 25 -15.54 11.47 15.69
C LYS A 25 -14.59 11.68 14.52
N ASN A 26 -13.45 12.34 14.72
CA ASN A 26 -12.44 12.55 13.68
C ASN A 26 -11.26 11.58 13.83
N ALA A 27 -11.53 10.32 14.16
CA ALA A 27 -10.53 9.25 14.21
C ALA A 27 -10.06 8.80 12.81
N PHE A 28 -10.55 9.44 11.74
CA PHE A 28 -10.08 9.21 10.38
C PHE A 28 -9.00 10.23 10.06
N LEU A 29 -7.77 9.75 9.88
CA LEU A 29 -6.73 10.54 9.23
C LEU A 29 -7.27 10.97 7.85
N PRO A 30 -7.03 12.21 7.40
CA PRO A 30 -7.43 12.61 6.05
C PRO A 30 -6.79 11.64 5.07
N GLY A 31 -7.62 10.98 4.26
CA GLY A 31 -7.13 10.17 3.15
C GLY A 31 -6.30 11.05 2.22
N ILE A 32 -5.24 10.48 1.62
CA ILE A 32 -4.53 11.17 0.54
C ILE A 32 -5.56 11.49 -0.57
N GLY A 33 -5.69 12.76 -0.94
CA GLY A 33 -6.65 13.19 -1.97
C GLY A 33 -6.28 12.73 -3.39
N TYR A 34 -5.12 12.08 -3.52
CA TYR A 34 -4.56 11.59 -4.78
C TYR A 34 -3.71 10.34 -4.50
N ASN A 35 -3.83 9.34 -5.37
CA ASN A 35 -3.02 8.14 -5.36
C ASN A 35 -2.25 8.04 -6.70
N PRO A 36 -0.91 8.18 -6.70
CA PRO A 36 -0.11 8.08 -7.92
C PRO A 36 0.14 6.64 -8.39
N TRP A 37 -0.24 5.63 -7.60
CA TRP A 37 0.11 4.24 -7.88
C TRP A 37 -0.83 3.61 -8.91
N GLU A 38 -0.25 3.09 -9.98
CA GLU A 38 -0.93 2.26 -10.97
C GLU A 38 -0.54 0.79 -10.77
N ILE A 39 -1.51 -0.11 -10.90
CA ILE A 39 -1.28 -1.55 -10.82
C ILE A 39 -0.92 -2.05 -12.22
N ILE A 40 0.26 -2.64 -12.34
CA ILE A 40 0.74 -3.26 -13.58
C ILE A 40 0.63 -4.78 -13.45
N GLN A 41 -0.03 -5.42 -14.42
CA GLN A 41 -0.09 -6.87 -14.49
C GLN A 41 1.22 -7.41 -15.10
N LEU A 42 1.87 -8.32 -14.38
CA LEU A 42 3.10 -8.96 -14.86
C LEU A 42 2.80 -10.34 -15.47
N PRO A 43 3.62 -10.81 -16.42
CA PRO A 43 3.47 -12.12 -17.07
C PRO A 43 3.99 -13.28 -16.18
N THR A 44 3.74 -13.24 -14.88
CA THR A 44 4.17 -14.27 -13.92
C THR A 44 3.32 -14.21 -12.65
N GLU A 45 3.12 -15.36 -12.02
CA GLU A 45 2.51 -15.49 -10.68
C GLU A 45 3.57 -15.72 -9.59
N ALA A 46 4.86 -15.72 -9.95
CA ALA A 46 5.94 -15.91 -8.99
C ALA A 46 6.06 -14.71 -8.04
N LYS A 47 6.48 -14.98 -6.80
CA LYS A 47 6.87 -13.91 -5.87
C LYS A 47 8.08 -13.17 -6.43
N LEU A 48 7.98 -11.85 -6.50
CA LEU A 48 9.07 -10.97 -6.89
C LEU A 48 9.91 -10.65 -5.65
N PHE A 49 11.21 -10.55 -5.83
CA PHE A 49 12.15 -10.31 -4.73
C PHE A 49 12.85 -8.97 -4.85
N ASP A 50 13.19 -8.54 -6.07
CA ASP A 50 13.88 -7.27 -6.29
C ASP A 50 13.63 -6.69 -7.69
N ILE A 51 13.91 -5.40 -7.84
CA ILE A 51 13.80 -4.63 -9.08
C ILE A 51 14.96 -3.64 -9.19
N GLY A 52 15.55 -3.52 -10.38
CA GLY A 52 16.64 -2.58 -10.63
C GLY A 52 16.60 -2.00 -12.04
N PHE A 53 16.96 -0.73 -12.17
CA PHE A 53 17.13 -0.05 -13.46
C PHE A 53 18.60 0.20 -13.74
N THR A 54 18.95 0.22 -15.02
CA THR A 54 20.32 0.51 -15.46
C THR A 54 20.58 2.03 -15.43
N GLY A 55 21.75 2.46 -15.93
CA GLY A 55 21.99 3.89 -16.17
C GLY A 55 21.01 4.51 -17.18
N ASN A 56 20.40 3.69 -18.04
CA ASN A 56 19.22 4.08 -18.81
C ASN A 56 17.96 3.72 -18.01
N LEU A 57 17.19 4.73 -17.61
CA LEU A 57 15.97 4.54 -16.82
C LEU A 57 14.82 3.87 -17.60
N ASP A 58 14.90 3.79 -18.92
CA ASP A 58 13.94 3.02 -19.70
C ASP A 58 14.20 1.50 -19.59
N HIS A 59 15.44 1.10 -19.27
CA HIS A 59 15.86 -0.30 -19.24
C HIS A 59 16.05 -0.79 -17.80
N GLY A 60 15.27 -1.82 -17.42
CA GLY A 60 15.27 -2.37 -16.08
C GLY A 60 14.90 -3.86 -16.03
N TRP A 61 15.08 -4.44 -14.85
CA TRP A 61 14.95 -5.86 -14.57
C TRP A 61 14.20 -6.12 -13.27
N ILE A 62 13.37 -7.16 -13.27
CA ILE A 62 12.74 -7.73 -12.07
C ILE A 62 13.20 -9.18 -11.92
N VAL A 63 13.49 -9.58 -10.69
CA VAL A 63 13.81 -10.97 -10.34
C VAL A 63 12.82 -11.54 -9.32
N GLY A 64 12.62 -12.85 -9.35
CA GLY A 64 11.71 -13.53 -8.43
C GLY A 64 11.94 -15.03 -8.34
N GLY A 65 11.03 -15.71 -7.63
CA GLY A 65 11.04 -17.17 -7.50
C GLY A 65 10.92 -17.90 -8.83
N ASN A 66 11.17 -19.21 -8.83
CA ASN A 66 11.11 -20.08 -10.02
C ASN A 66 12.01 -19.59 -11.19
N ALA A 67 13.16 -19.00 -10.88
CA ALA A 67 14.05 -18.37 -11.85
C ALA A 67 13.35 -17.31 -12.73
N THR A 68 12.42 -16.54 -12.13
CA THR A 68 11.75 -15.44 -12.83
C THR A 68 12.73 -14.31 -13.09
N LEU A 69 12.86 -13.93 -14.36
CA LEU A 69 13.58 -12.76 -14.82
C LEU A 69 12.70 -12.01 -15.83
N LEU A 70 12.36 -10.76 -15.53
CA LEU A 70 11.60 -9.89 -16.44
C LEU A 70 12.45 -8.69 -16.84
N GLU A 71 12.30 -8.24 -18.07
CA GLU A 71 12.96 -7.07 -18.64
C GLU A 71 11.92 -6.04 -19.09
N THR A 72 12.19 -4.76 -18.83
CA THR A 72 11.46 -3.62 -19.42
C THR A 72 12.40 -2.77 -20.26
N THR A 73 11.89 -2.17 -21.33
CA THR A 73 12.64 -1.20 -22.16
C THR A 73 11.88 0.12 -22.34
N ASP A 74 10.84 0.33 -21.53
CA ASP A 74 9.94 1.48 -21.57
C ASP A 74 9.70 2.09 -20.18
N GLY A 75 10.67 1.94 -19.26
CA GLY A 75 10.60 2.54 -17.92
C GLY A 75 9.72 1.79 -16.93
N GLY A 76 9.41 0.53 -17.23
CA GLY A 76 8.60 -0.34 -16.38
C GLY A 76 7.12 -0.33 -16.70
N ASN A 77 6.69 0.28 -17.81
CA ASN A 77 5.29 0.25 -18.27
C ASN A 77 4.91 -1.14 -18.77
N THR A 78 5.82 -1.84 -19.46
CA THR A 78 5.66 -3.23 -19.86
C THR A 78 6.87 -4.09 -19.48
N TRP A 79 6.61 -5.37 -19.20
CA TRP A 79 7.60 -6.34 -18.75
C TRP A 79 7.52 -7.61 -19.57
N GLN A 80 8.66 -8.11 -20.05
CA GLN A 80 8.77 -9.30 -20.86
C GLN A 80 9.62 -10.37 -20.16
N PRO A 81 9.19 -11.64 -20.11
CA PRO A 81 10.00 -12.71 -19.53
C PRO A 81 11.27 -12.96 -20.33
N LYS A 82 12.38 -13.21 -19.63
CA LYS A 82 13.66 -13.59 -20.24
C LYS A 82 14.08 -14.96 -19.70
N SER A 83 14.42 -15.85 -20.62
CA SER A 83 14.95 -17.16 -20.28
C SER A 83 16.40 -17.03 -19.85
N ILE A 84 16.73 -17.57 -18.69
CA ILE A 84 18.11 -17.80 -18.28
C ILE A 84 18.47 -19.20 -18.74
N ASP A 85 19.50 -19.32 -19.58
CA ASP A 85 20.11 -20.61 -19.90
C ASP A 85 20.99 -21.03 -18.71
N ILE A 86 20.36 -21.70 -17.75
CA ILE A 86 21.05 -22.32 -16.62
C ILE A 86 21.18 -23.81 -16.88
N ASP A 87 22.43 -24.29 -16.85
CA ASP A 87 22.72 -25.71 -16.88
C ASP A 87 21.94 -26.42 -15.76
N ILE A 88 21.37 -27.57 -16.10
CA ILE A 88 20.29 -28.22 -15.33
C ILE A 88 20.80 -28.67 -13.94
N GLU A 89 22.12 -28.83 -13.80
CA GLU A 89 22.77 -29.18 -12.53
C GLU A 89 22.74 -28.07 -11.46
N GLU A 90 22.64 -26.80 -11.89
CA GLU A 90 22.54 -25.63 -11.00
C GLU A 90 21.08 -25.38 -10.54
N ARG A 91 20.10 -25.75 -11.36
CA ARG A 91 18.66 -25.49 -11.13
C ARG A 91 18.11 -26.20 -9.90
N THR A 92 18.63 -27.38 -9.54
CA THR A 92 18.20 -28.17 -8.38
C THR A 92 18.82 -27.72 -7.05
N ARG A 93 19.74 -26.74 -7.08
CA ARG A 93 20.41 -26.20 -5.87
C ARG A 93 19.82 -24.88 -5.37
N LEU A 94 18.95 -24.23 -6.16
CA LEU A 94 18.28 -22.97 -5.86
C LEU A 94 16.81 -23.21 -5.50
#